data_AF-A0A539EFI0-F1
#
_entry.id   AF-A0A539EFI0-F1
#
_cell.length_a   1.000
_cell.length_b   1.000
_cell.length_c   1.000
_cell.angle_alpha   90.00
_cell.angle_beta   90.00
_cell.angle_gamma   90.00
#
_symmetry.space_group_name_H-M   'P 1'
#
loop_
_entity.id
_entity.type
_entity.pdbx_description
1 polymer ?
#
loop_
_entity_poly.entity_id
_entity_poly.type
_entity_poly.pdbx_seq_one_letter_code
_entity_poly.pdbx_strand_id
1 'polypeptide(L)'
;MKIFRMVTALLLTLGLLSGCGGGSGGGSTTGDDNGSLVIGITDAEGDFLAYAVDVTSIKLTHADGRVVETLPQSSRVDFAQYVDLTEFVTAATIPNGRYTKASLVLDYSNADVQVEVDGNPVQAQVRDSQGNVITTREVEVTLDSGHPLVIAPGVAKHLTLDFDLQTSNSVDTSVNPPVVTAEPLLVADVEMDNPKPHRLRGLLKAVDQSQNLIQLQLRPFHRHDGEFGTLDAYVNDGTNYEIDGVAYSGRSGLTQLALQPLTSWIVLFGEINTTTGQFVASEVYAGSSVPGSSQDAVTGVVTARSGDQLTVRARAIVRTDGSLIFNKDVTVMLDADTTVTRQLSKNSATIGDISVGQRLDLLGTITDSDGALTMAATKARMMLTLLSGNAVSMNDGELVVNLQHLEGMWI
;
A
#
# COMPACT_ATOMS: atom_id res chain seq x y z
N MET A 1 44.14 -51.39 56.96
CA MET A 1 45.55 -51.25 56.54
C MET A 1 45.67 -49.96 55.72
N LYS A 2 46.39 -48.97 56.26
CA LYS A 2 47.13 -47.82 55.63
C LYS A 2 46.54 -47.19 54.35
N ILE A 3 46.01 -45.95 54.40
CA ILE A 3 46.69 -44.64 54.28
C ILE A 3 47.31 -44.37 52.89
N PHE A 4 46.79 -43.34 52.20
CA PHE A 4 47.52 -42.34 51.38
C PHE A 4 46.53 -41.18 51.15
N ARG A 5 46.54 -40.02 51.84
CA ARG A 5 47.46 -38.87 51.80
C ARG A 5 47.83 -38.37 50.40
N MET A 6 47.23 -37.26 49.97
CA MET A 6 48.00 -36.16 49.35
C MET A 6 47.39 -34.80 49.74
N VAL A 7 48.28 -33.84 49.99
CA VAL A 7 48.12 -32.59 50.73
C VAL A 7 48.28 -31.40 49.76
N THR A 8 47.83 -30.20 50.20
CA THR A 8 48.32 -28.83 49.87
C THR A 8 47.81 -28.20 48.56
N ALA A 9 47.49 -26.91 48.44
CA ALA A 9 47.63 -25.71 49.27
C ALA A 9 46.57 -24.65 48.85
N LEU A 10 45.93 -23.92 49.78
CA LEU A 10 46.16 -22.51 50.12
C LEU A 10 46.00 -21.48 48.97
N LEU A 11 44.95 -20.66 49.01
CA LEU A 11 45.08 -19.19 48.99
C LEU A 11 43.79 -18.51 49.50
N LEU A 12 44.01 -17.48 50.33
CA LEU A 12 43.05 -16.71 51.11
C LEU A 12 43.07 -15.27 50.57
N THR A 13 41.93 -14.69 50.20
CA THR A 13 41.80 -13.24 50.06
C THR A 13 40.41 -12.78 50.50
N LEU A 14 40.39 -12.03 51.61
CA LEU A 14 39.30 -11.21 52.13
C LEU A 14 39.20 -9.91 51.32
N GLY A 15 37.97 -9.45 51.06
CA GLY A 15 37.67 -8.09 50.62
C GLY A 15 36.28 -7.66 51.10
N LEU A 16 36.24 -6.95 52.23
CA LEU A 16 35.06 -6.22 52.72
C LEU A 16 35.09 -4.81 52.14
N LEU A 17 34.01 -4.36 51.51
CA LEU A 17 33.64 -2.94 51.42
C LEU A 17 32.11 -2.82 51.42
N SER A 18 31.60 -2.24 52.49
CA SER A 18 30.25 -1.68 52.64
C SER A 18 30.21 -0.26 52.09
N GLY A 19 29.21 0.06 51.26
CA GLY A 19 28.92 1.41 50.77
C GLY A 19 27.41 1.66 50.73
N CYS A 20 26.94 2.51 51.64
CA CYS A 20 25.60 3.08 51.70
C CYS A 20 25.51 4.27 50.73
N GLY A 21 24.37 4.43 50.06
CA GLY A 21 24.10 5.61 49.22
C GLY A 21 22.69 5.58 48.64
N GLY A 22 21.74 6.16 49.35
CA GLY A 22 20.39 6.43 48.86
C GLY A 22 20.36 7.57 47.84
N GLY A 23 19.33 7.55 46.98
CA GLY A 23 19.00 8.63 46.06
C GLY A 23 17.57 8.47 45.56
N SER A 24 16.64 9.15 46.23
CA SER A 24 15.30 9.42 45.70
C SER A 24 15.44 10.36 44.50
N GLY A 25 15.27 9.83 43.29
CA GLY A 25 15.09 10.63 42.09
C GLY A 25 13.60 10.64 41.76
N GLY A 26 12.93 11.77 42.03
CA GLY A 26 11.62 12.04 41.48
C GLY A 26 11.70 11.93 39.97
N GLY A 27 11.14 10.85 39.42
CA GLY A 27 10.87 10.71 38.01
C GLY A 27 9.81 11.74 37.65
N SER A 28 10.30 12.90 37.19
CA SER A 28 9.58 13.83 36.35
C SER A 28 8.60 13.06 35.46
N THR A 29 7.33 13.45 35.47
CA THR A 29 6.42 13.17 34.37
C THR A 29 7.01 13.82 33.13
N THR A 30 7.97 13.18 32.48
CA THR A 30 8.21 13.41 31.06
C THR A 30 6.94 12.90 30.40
N GLY A 31 6.00 13.82 30.12
CA GLY A 31 5.03 13.53 29.07
C GLY A 31 5.86 13.12 27.86
N ASP A 32 5.56 11.96 27.27
CA ASP A 32 6.32 11.42 26.15
C ASP A 32 6.64 12.55 25.17
N ASP A 33 7.91 12.88 24.94
CA ASP A 33 8.31 14.01 24.08
C ASP A 33 8.00 13.75 22.60
N ASN A 34 7.42 12.59 22.28
CA ASN A 34 7.04 12.14 20.95
C ASN A 34 5.57 11.72 20.91
N GLY A 35 5.01 11.74 19.70
CA GLY A 35 3.70 11.19 19.37
C GLY A 35 3.76 10.36 18.10
N SER A 36 2.64 9.76 17.74
CA SER A 36 2.52 8.92 16.55
C SER A 36 1.92 9.69 15.38
N LEU A 37 2.57 9.58 14.23
CA LEU A 37 2.09 10.07 12.94
C LEU A 37 1.93 8.89 11.98
N VAL A 38 0.81 8.84 11.29
CA VAL A 38 0.56 7.93 10.18
C VAL A 38 0.45 8.77 8.92
N ILE A 39 1.20 8.43 7.89
CA ILE A 39 1.15 9.11 6.59
C ILE A 39 0.51 8.19 5.57
N GLY A 40 -0.51 8.70 4.89
CA GLY A 40 -1.09 8.12 3.69
C GLY A 40 -0.61 8.85 2.43
N ILE A 41 -0.48 8.13 1.32
CA ILE A 41 -0.30 8.71 -0.01
C ILE A 41 -1.49 8.35 -0.90
N THR A 42 -1.97 9.33 -1.64
CA THR A 42 -2.99 9.16 -2.67
C THR A 42 -2.64 10.01 -3.88
N ASP A 43 -3.46 9.90 -4.91
CA ASP A 43 -3.31 10.63 -6.16
C ASP A 43 -4.67 11.15 -6.64
N ALA A 44 -4.66 12.24 -7.42
CA ALA A 44 -5.83 12.73 -8.15
C ALA A 44 -5.92 12.10 -9.56
N GLU A 45 -7.12 12.00 -10.12
CA GLU A 45 -7.37 11.42 -11.45
C GLU A 45 -6.51 12.09 -12.54
N GLY A 46 -5.75 11.31 -13.31
CA GLY A 46 -4.95 11.82 -14.42
C GLY A 46 -4.95 10.88 -15.64
N ASP A 47 -4.62 11.41 -16.81
CA ASP A 47 -4.62 10.69 -18.10
C ASP A 47 -3.38 9.78 -18.28
N PHE A 48 -3.05 9.00 -17.25
CA PHE A 48 -1.89 8.10 -17.23
C PHE A 48 -2.33 6.65 -17.07
N LEU A 49 -1.77 5.78 -17.89
CA LEU A 49 -1.90 4.33 -17.69
C LEU A 49 -0.97 3.88 -16.56
N ALA A 50 0.24 4.45 -16.47
CA ALA A 50 1.14 4.36 -15.32
C ALA A 50 1.84 5.70 -15.09
N TYR A 51 2.06 6.01 -13.83
CA TYR A 51 2.95 7.07 -13.39
C TYR A 51 3.82 6.54 -12.25
N ALA A 52 4.79 5.69 -12.63
CA ALA A 52 5.64 5.00 -11.67
C ALA A 52 6.96 5.74 -11.45
N VAL A 53 7.19 6.22 -10.23
CA VAL A 53 8.39 6.95 -9.80
C VAL A 53 8.82 6.51 -8.40
N ASP A 54 10.06 6.81 -8.02
CA ASP A 54 10.55 6.45 -6.69
C ASP A 54 10.30 7.61 -5.71
N VAL A 55 9.58 7.34 -4.62
CA VAL A 55 9.48 8.25 -3.48
C VAL A 55 10.64 7.96 -2.55
N THR A 56 11.58 8.88 -2.42
CA THR A 56 12.87 8.65 -1.72
C THR A 56 12.95 9.28 -0.34
N SER A 57 12.09 10.25 -0.03
CA SER A 57 12.07 10.95 1.25
C SER A 57 10.69 11.55 1.50
N ILE A 58 10.24 11.53 2.76
CA ILE A 58 9.07 12.27 3.22
C ILE A 58 9.46 12.99 4.51
N LYS A 59 9.54 14.31 4.45
CA LYS A 59 9.98 15.15 5.56
C LYS A 59 8.87 16.01 6.09
N LEU A 60 8.91 16.25 7.40
CA LEU A 60 8.09 17.24 8.07
C LEU A 60 8.95 18.31 8.72
N THR A 61 8.58 19.57 8.56
CA THR A 61 9.23 20.70 9.23
C THR A 61 8.39 21.15 10.41
N HIS A 62 8.98 21.03 11.60
CA HIS A 62 8.42 21.51 12.85
C HIS A 62 8.46 23.05 12.89
N ALA A 63 7.56 23.67 13.66
CA ALA A 63 7.40 25.12 13.73
C ALA A 63 8.65 25.88 14.26
N ASP A 64 9.58 25.18 14.92
CA ASP A 64 10.88 25.72 15.35
C ASP A 64 11.99 25.57 14.30
N GLY A 65 11.66 25.04 13.11
CA GLY A 65 12.59 24.83 11.99
C GLY A 65 13.27 23.46 11.97
N ARG A 66 13.07 22.58 12.95
CA ARG A 66 13.60 21.20 12.89
C ARG A 66 12.92 20.42 11.78
N VAL A 67 13.69 19.61 11.07
CA VAL A 67 13.19 18.71 10.01
C VAL A 67 13.27 17.26 10.49
N VAL A 68 12.21 16.50 10.26
CA VAL A 68 12.10 15.08 10.61
C VAL A 68 11.88 14.27 9.34
N GLU A 69 12.74 13.29 9.07
CA GLU A 69 12.51 12.27 8.04
C GLU A 69 11.56 11.21 8.58
N THR A 70 10.58 10.82 7.79
CA THR A 70 9.54 9.87 8.17
C THR A 70 9.47 8.65 7.26
N LEU A 71 10.13 8.70 6.10
CA LEU A 71 10.26 7.57 5.20
C LEU A 71 11.58 6.84 5.50
N PRO A 72 11.53 5.59 6.01
CA PRO A 72 12.75 4.88 6.38
C PRO A 72 13.58 4.46 5.16
N GLN A 73 12.92 4.22 4.01
CA GLN A 73 13.55 3.74 2.78
C GLN A 73 12.73 4.15 1.55
N SER A 74 13.41 4.39 0.43
CA SER A 74 12.78 4.73 -0.85
C SER A 74 11.82 3.65 -1.32
N SER A 75 10.67 4.03 -1.88
CA SER A 75 9.67 3.10 -2.40
C SER A 75 9.22 3.47 -3.81
N ARG A 76 9.11 2.48 -4.69
CA ARG A 76 8.52 2.63 -6.02
C ARG A 76 7.01 2.75 -5.91
N VAL A 77 6.43 3.79 -6.49
CA VAL A 77 4.99 4.07 -6.43
C VAL A 77 4.49 4.34 -7.84
N ASP A 78 3.44 3.64 -8.26
CA ASP A 78 2.64 3.98 -9.44
C ASP A 78 1.42 4.79 -9.01
N PHE A 79 1.51 6.12 -9.10
CA PHE A 79 0.48 7.04 -8.61
C PHE A 79 -0.88 6.82 -9.29
N ALA A 80 -0.87 6.42 -10.57
CA ALA A 80 -2.09 6.12 -11.33
C ALA A 80 -2.94 4.98 -10.72
N GLN A 81 -2.41 4.21 -9.76
CA GLN A 81 -3.15 3.17 -9.03
C GLN A 81 -3.85 3.67 -7.77
N TYR A 82 -3.60 4.91 -7.35
CA TYR A 82 -4.06 5.49 -6.08
C TYR A 82 -5.10 6.60 -6.26
N VAL A 83 -5.72 6.68 -7.44
CA VAL A 83 -6.81 7.63 -7.74
C VAL A 83 -8.00 7.43 -6.81
N ASP A 84 -8.38 6.18 -6.55
CA ASP A 84 -9.56 5.82 -5.75
C ASP A 84 -9.24 5.34 -4.32
N LEU A 85 -7.97 5.35 -3.92
CA LEU A 85 -7.56 4.83 -2.61
C LEU A 85 -6.33 5.54 -2.05
N THR A 86 -6.20 5.52 -0.73
CA THR A 86 -5.02 6.02 -0.01
C THR A 86 -4.19 4.86 0.54
N GLU A 87 -2.91 4.77 0.22
CA GLU A 87 -1.99 3.77 0.80
C GLU A 87 -1.35 4.34 2.06
N PHE A 88 -1.40 3.63 3.19
CA PHE A 88 -0.56 3.97 4.33
C PHE A 88 0.90 3.65 4.06
N VAL A 89 1.78 4.66 4.13
CA VAL A 89 3.20 4.53 3.76
C VAL A 89 4.14 4.48 4.95
N THR A 90 3.82 5.15 6.06
CA THR A 90 4.65 5.12 7.26
C THR A 90 3.83 5.39 8.50
N ALA A 91 4.19 4.74 9.60
CA ALA A 91 3.70 4.99 10.95
C ALA A 91 4.90 5.34 11.84
N ALA A 92 5.19 6.63 11.95
CA ALA A 92 6.39 7.15 12.58
C ALA A 92 6.12 7.68 14.00
N THR A 93 7.08 7.46 14.89
CA THR A 93 7.14 8.17 16.18
C THR A 93 8.00 9.41 15.99
N ILE A 94 7.41 10.59 16.10
CA ILE A 94 8.08 11.87 15.85
C ILE A 94 7.90 12.83 17.04
N PRO A 95 8.78 13.82 17.21
CA PRO A 95 8.66 14.80 18.28
C PRO A 95 7.29 15.48 18.33
N ASN A 96 6.80 15.70 19.54
CA ASN A 96 5.58 16.47 19.73
C ASN A 96 5.73 17.90 19.25
N GLY A 97 4.58 18.47 18.89
CA GLY A 97 4.46 19.89 18.58
C GLY A 97 3.80 20.13 17.23
N ARG A 98 3.90 21.37 16.79
CA ARG A 98 3.24 21.86 15.58
C ARG A 98 4.18 21.73 14.39
N TYR A 99 3.67 21.17 13.30
CA TYR A 99 4.36 21.10 12.02
C TYR A 99 3.71 22.05 11.02
N THR A 100 4.53 22.65 10.16
CA THR A 100 4.11 23.73 9.24
C THR A 100 4.40 23.42 7.78
N LYS A 101 5.20 22.40 7.48
CA LYS A 101 5.55 22.00 6.11
C LYS A 101 5.68 20.49 6.02
N ALA A 102 5.25 19.92 4.91
CA ALA A 102 5.66 18.60 4.45
C ALA A 102 6.42 18.72 3.13
N SER A 103 7.41 17.86 2.90
CA SER A 103 8.03 17.71 1.60
C SER A 103 8.21 16.24 1.22
N LEU A 104 8.14 15.98 -0.08
CA LEU A 104 8.29 14.67 -0.67
C LEU A 104 9.32 14.76 -1.80
N VAL A 105 10.28 13.82 -1.84
CA VAL A 105 11.29 13.78 -2.89
C VAL A 105 10.98 12.66 -3.88
N LEU A 106 10.74 13.04 -5.13
CA LEU A 106 10.52 12.15 -6.26
C LEU A 106 11.82 11.96 -7.05
N ASP A 107 12.16 10.71 -7.33
CA ASP A 107 13.24 10.33 -8.25
C ASP A 107 12.64 9.70 -9.51
N TYR A 108 12.91 10.37 -10.62
CA TYR A 108 12.46 10.06 -11.98
C TYR A 108 13.51 9.28 -12.78
N SER A 109 14.68 8.99 -12.21
CA SER A 109 15.78 8.34 -12.93
C SER A 109 15.40 6.97 -13.50
N ASN A 110 14.48 6.27 -12.83
CA ASN A 110 13.90 5.00 -13.28
C ASN A 110 12.42 5.13 -13.65
N ALA A 111 11.91 6.33 -13.94
CA ALA A 111 10.48 6.55 -14.13
C ALA A 111 9.90 5.70 -15.26
N ASP A 112 8.73 5.12 -15.02
CA ASP A 112 7.91 4.42 -16.01
C ASP A 112 6.57 5.16 -16.09
N VAL A 113 6.50 6.11 -17.04
CA VAL A 113 5.34 6.96 -17.27
C VAL A 113 4.79 6.61 -18.63
N GLN A 114 3.57 6.09 -18.65
CA GLN A 114 2.92 5.61 -19.87
C GLN A 114 1.60 6.34 -20.08
N VAL A 115 1.42 6.82 -21.30
CA VAL A 115 0.20 7.49 -21.76
C VAL A 115 -0.44 6.66 -22.85
N GLU A 116 -1.73 6.86 -23.08
CA GLU A 116 -2.42 6.18 -24.17
C GLU A 116 -2.23 6.95 -25.49
N VAL A 117 -1.84 6.25 -26.55
CA VAL A 117 -1.81 6.76 -27.93
C VAL A 117 -2.50 5.73 -28.81
N ASP A 118 -3.60 6.13 -29.46
CA ASP A 118 -4.41 5.25 -30.32
C ASP A 118 -4.81 3.92 -29.65
N GLY A 119 -5.22 3.97 -28.36
CA GLY A 119 -5.65 2.80 -27.58
C GLY A 119 -4.51 1.90 -27.08
N ASN A 120 -3.25 2.32 -27.28
CA ASN A 120 -2.07 1.55 -26.86
C ASN A 120 -1.24 2.31 -25.80
N PRO A 121 -0.67 1.60 -24.81
CA PRO A 121 0.28 2.21 -23.89
C PRO A 121 1.59 2.56 -24.60
N VAL A 122 2.03 3.81 -24.44
CA VAL A 122 3.29 4.31 -24.98
C VAL A 122 4.10 4.99 -23.88
N GLN A 123 5.37 4.61 -23.74
CA GLN A 123 6.31 5.24 -22.83
C GLN A 123 6.52 6.71 -23.22
N ALA A 124 6.32 7.61 -22.26
CA ALA A 124 6.59 9.03 -22.42
C ALA A 124 7.99 9.43 -21.92
N GLN A 125 8.50 10.52 -22.47
CA GLN A 125 9.66 11.23 -21.92
C GLN A 125 9.20 12.28 -20.91
N VAL A 126 9.67 12.19 -19.68
CA VAL A 126 9.36 13.16 -18.63
C VAL A 126 10.35 14.32 -18.67
N ARG A 127 9.83 15.56 -18.77
CA ARG A 127 10.61 16.80 -18.86
C ARG A 127 10.05 17.87 -17.93
N ASP A 128 10.86 18.86 -17.57
CA ASP A 128 10.36 20.08 -16.91
C ASP A 128 9.86 21.12 -17.93
N SER A 129 9.29 22.22 -17.44
CA SER A 129 8.77 23.31 -18.28
C SER A 129 9.84 24.05 -19.10
N GLN A 130 11.13 23.82 -18.83
CA GLN A 130 12.24 24.31 -19.64
C GLN A 130 12.71 23.25 -20.67
N GLY A 131 12.07 22.08 -20.73
CA GLY A 131 12.37 20.99 -21.65
C GLY A 131 13.52 20.08 -21.21
N ASN A 132 14.06 20.25 -20.01
CA ASN A 132 15.14 19.40 -19.50
C ASN A 132 14.60 18.08 -18.94
N VAL A 133 15.42 17.03 -19.00
CA VAL A 133 15.09 15.75 -18.35
C VAL A 133 15.08 15.95 -16.83
N ILE A 134 14.04 15.43 -16.18
CA ILE A 134 13.94 15.43 -14.73
C ILE A 134 14.67 14.20 -14.16
N THR A 135 15.54 14.42 -13.17
CA THR A 135 16.14 13.34 -12.38
C THR A 135 15.49 13.29 -11.01
N THR A 136 15.58 14.36 -10.23
CA THR A 136 14.95 14.46 -8.92
C THR A 136 14.18 15.78 -8.78
N ARG A 137 13.09 15.72 -8.02
CA ARG A 137 12.28 16.88 -7.63
C ARG A 137 11.87 16.75 -6.18
N GLU A 138 12.17 17.76 -5.38
CA GLU A 138 11.53 17.95 -4.08
C GLU A 138 10.26 18.76 -4.29
N VAL A 139 9.16 18.26 -3.74
CA VAL A 139 7.85 18.88 -3.79
C VAL A 139 7.48 19.26 -2.37
N GLU A 140 7.06 20.49 -2.15
CA GLU A 140 6.76 21.01 -0.82
C GLU A 140 5.30 21.48 -0.73
N VAL A 141 4.71 21.27 0.44
CA VAL A 141 3.39 21.80 0.78
C VAL A 141 3.46 22.48 2.14
N THR A 142 2.92 23.69 2.21
CA THR A 142 2.74 24.40 3.48
C THR A 142 1.46 23.90 4.13
N LEU A 143 1.55 23.46 5.38
CA LEU A 143 0.39 23.00 6.14
C LEU A 143 -0.41 24.21 6.63
N ASP A 144 -1.74 24.13 6.53
CA ASP A 144 -2.60 25.27 6.84
C ASP A 144 -2.39 25.76 8.28
N SER A 145 -2.27 27.09 8.40
CA SER A 145 -2.17 27.76 9.69
C SER A 145 -3.45 27.67 10.51
N GLY A 146 -4.62 27.52 9.86
CA GLY A 146 -5.93 27.31 10.47
C GLY A 146 -6.15 25.87 10.96
N HIS A 147 -5.57 24.90 10.24
CA HIS A 147 -5.65 23.46 10.51
C HIS A 147 -4.25 22.82 10.63
N PRO A 148 -3.50 23.15 11.70
CA PRO A 148 -2.12 22.69 11.81
C PRO A 148 -2.03 21.19 12.13
N LEU A 149 -1.03 20.52 11.55
CA LEU A 149 -0.62 19.20 12.01
C LEU A 149 0.05 19.32 13.40
N VAL A 150 -0.66 18.87 14.43
CA VAL A 150 -0.19 18.89 15.82
C VAL A 150 0.00 17.47 16.33
N ILE A 151 1.24 17.10 16.61
CA ILE A 151 1.61 15.81 17.18
C ILE A 151 1.61 15.90 18.69
N ALA A 152 0.92 14.96 19.32
CA ALA A 152 0.83 14.83 20.77
C ALA A 152 0.84 13.35 21.19
N PRO A 153 1.13 13.04 22.47
CA PRO A 153 1.10 11.66 22.96
C PRO A 153 -0.29 11.05 22.92
N GLY A 154 -0.35 9.72 22.75
CA GLY A 154 -1.55 8.92 22.93
C GLY A 154 -2.26 8.54 21.63
N VAL A 155 -2.83 9.51 20.90
CA VAL A 155 -3.60 9.24 19.68
C VAL A 155 -2.75 9.53 18.44
N ALA A 156 -2.65 8.55 17.54
CA ALA A 156 -1.98 8.74 16.27
C ALA A 156 -2.68 9.84 15.45
N LYS A 157 -1.88 10.76 14.93
CA LYS A 157 -2.34 11.73 13.95
C LYS A 157 -2.15 11.19 12.55
N HIS A 158 -3.07 11.50 11.66
CA HIS A 158 -2.97 11.11 10.28
C HIS A 158 -2.67 12.33 9.40
N LEU A 159 -1.93 12.09 8.34
CA LEU A 159 -1.62 13.06 7.30
C LEU A 159 -1.76 12.34 5.96
N THR A 160 -2.62 12.81 5.09
CA THR A 160 -2.68 12.35 3.71
C THR A 160 -1.90 13.33 2.84
N LEU A 161 -0.98 12.79 2.05
CA LEU A 161 -0.26 13.51 1.01
C LEU A 161 -0.85 13.10 -0.34
N ASP A 162 -1.49 14.06 -1.00
CA ASP A 162 -2.11 13.86 -2.31
C ASP A 162 -1.19 14.44 -3.39
N PHE A 163 -0.71 13.56 -4.25
CA PHE A 163 0.01 13.98 -5.45
C PHE A 163 -1.01 14.27 -6.52
N ASP A 164 -1.21 15.52 -6.94
CA ASP A 164 -2.24 15.80 -7.93
C ASP A 164 -1.70 15.53 -9.34
N LEU A 165 -1.83 14.30 -9.88
CA LEU A 165 -1.30 13.99 -11.21
C LEU A 165 -1.85 14.89 -12.31
N GLN A 166 -3.11 15.29 -12.24
CA GLN A 166 -3.75 16.13 -13.26
C GLN A 166 -3.10 17.50 -13.33
N THR A 167 -3.00 18.17 -12.19
CA THR A 167 -2.43 19.51 -12.10
C THR A 167 -0.91 19.47 -12.26
N SER A 168 -0.27 18.37 -11.86
CA SER A 168 1.19 18.21 -11.91
C SER A 168 1.73 18.00 -13.32
N ASN A 169 0.90 17.75 -14.33
CA ASN A 169 1.38 17.30 -15.63
C ASN A 169 0.65 17.93 -16.82
N SER A 170 1.36 18.06 -17.93
CA SER A 170 0.76 18.22 -19.25
C SER A 170 1.36 17.22 -20.24
N VAL A 171 0.52 16.67 -21.11
CA VAL A 171 0.87 15.59 -22.03
C VAL A 171 0.80 16.07 -23.47
N ASP A 172 1.88 15.86 -24.23
CA ASP A 172 1.92 16.04 -25.69
C ASP A 172 2.11 14.67 -26.36
N THR A 173 1.01 14.14 -26.91
CA THR A 173 1.00 12.89 -27.68
C THR A 173 1.20 13.11 -29.19
N SER A 174 1.35 14.35 -29.65
CA SER A 174 1.58 14.67 -31.06
C SER A 174 3.02 14.39 -31.53
N VAL A 175 3.92 14.16 -30.58
CA VAL A 175 5.34 13.84 -30.78
C VAL A 175 5.63 12.37 -30.45
N ASN A 176 6.71 11.82 -31.03
CA ASN A 176 7.13 10.43 -30.80
C ASN A 176 8.61 10.38 -30.35
N PRO A 177 8.91 9.90 -29.12
CA PRO A 177 7.94 9.47 -28.10
C PRO A 177 7.12 10.65 -27.55
N PRO A 178 5.91 10.41 -27.00
CA PRO A 178 5.14 11.42 -26.29
C PRO A 178 5.96 12.11 -25.19
N VAL A 179 5.66 13.37 -24.91
CA VAL A 179 6.33 14.15 -23.88
C VAL A 179 5.35 14.47 -22.75
N VAL A 180 5.78 14.20 -21.52
CA VAL A 180 5.08 14.62 -20.30
C VAL A 180 5.89 15.72 -19.66
N THR A 181 5.32 16.92 -19.60
CA THR A 181 5.92 18.03 -18.86
C THR A 181 5.40 17.99 -17.44
N ALA A 182 6.29 17.69 -16.48
CA ALA A 182 5.94 17.52 -15.08
C ALA A 182 6.37 18.74 -14.24
N GLU A 183 5.38 19.32 -13.54
CA GLU A 183 5.52 20.32 -12.48
C GLU A 183 4.78 19.80 -11.23
N PRO A 184 5.38 18.84 -10.51
CA PRO A 184 4.80 18.17 -9.35
C PRO A 184 4.15 19.13 -8.33
N LEU A 185 2.88 18.90 -8.00
CA LEU A 185 2.12 19.58 -6.97
C LEU A 185 1.73 18.59 -5.87
N LEU A 186 1.90 19.01 -4.62
CA LEU A 186 1.55 18.22 -3.44
C LEU A 186 0.49 18.96 -2.63
N VAL A 187 -0.57 18.26 -2.28
CA VAL A 187 -1.60 18.73 -1.36
C VAL A 187 -1.53 17.89 -0.08
N ALA A 188 -1.79 18.52 1.06
CA ALA A 188 -1.81 17.85 2.36
C ALA A 188 -3.18 17.99 3.00
N ASP A 189 -3.76 16.86 3.42
CA ASP A 189 -4.98 16.81 4.22
C ASP A 189 -4.66 16.26 5.62
N VAL A 190 -4.98 17.07 6.63
CA VAL A 190 -4.76 16.77 8.05
C VAL A 190 -6.09 16.45 8.76
N GLU A 191 -7.20 16.97 8.25
CA GLU A 191 -8.52 16.88 8.89
C GLU A 191 -9.28 15.64 8.43
N MET A 192 -8.96 15.12 7.23
CA MET A 192 -9.61 13.95 6.64
C MET A 192 -11.11 14.19 6.45
N ASP A 193 -11.47 15.34 5.88
CA ASP A 193 -12.88 15.74 5.72
C ASP A 193 -13.66 14.79 4.81
N ASN A 194 -13.00 14.23 3.78
CA ASN A 194 -13.57 13.25 2.87
C ASN A 194 -12.50 12.22 2.43
N PRO A 195 -12.09 11.32 3.33
CA PRO A 195 -11.00 10.41 3.07
C PRO A 195 -11.44 9.37 2.04
N LYS A 196 -10.57 9.07 1.06
CA LYS A 196 -10.72 7.88 0.22
C LYS A 196 -10.63 6.62 1.08
N PRO A 197 -11.13 5.47 0.61
CA PRO A 197 -10.81 4.19 1.22
C PRO A 197 -9.29 4.02 1.35
N HIS A 198 -8.86 3.56 2.52
CA HIS A 198 -7.46 3.34 2.83
C HIS A 198 -7.08 1.88 2.65
N ARG A 199 -5.86 1.65 2.16
CA ARG A 199 -5.20 0.35 2.13
C ARG A 199 -4.05 0.32 3.13
N LEU A 200 -4.06 -0.71 3.98
CA LEU A 200 -2.98 -1.03 4.89
C LEU A 200 -2.37 -2.37 4.48
N ARG A 201 -1.08 -2.39 4.15
CA ARG A 201 -0.35 -3.62 3.83
C ARG A 201 0.80 -3.84 4.79
N GLY A 202 1.02 -5.10 5.15
CA GLY A 202 2.05 -5.44 6.11
C GLY A 202 2.17 -6.90 6.46
N LEU A 203 2.98 -7.15 7.48
CA LEU A 203 3.15 -8.44 8.12
C LEU A 203 2.32 -8.50 9.41
N LEU A 204 1.63 -9.61 9.64
CA LEU A 204 0.82 -9.83 10.84
C LEU A 204 1.70 -9.78 12.09
N LYS A 205 1.43 -8.83 12.99
CA LYS A 205 2.17 -8.69 14.25
C LYS A 205 1.41 -9.26 15.44
N ALA A 206 0.12 -8.99 15.51
CA ALA A 206 -0.76 -9.50 16.55
C ALA A 206 -2.23 -9.48 16.13
N VAL A 207 -3.04 -10.30 16.78
CA VAL A 207 -4.51 -10.27 16.71
C VAL A 207 -5.05 -10.25 18.13
N ASP A 208 -5.81 -9.21 18.48
CA ASP A 208 -6.56 -9.15 19.73
C ASP A 208 -8.05 -9.35 19.46
N GLN A 209 -8.52 -10.56 19.72
CA GLN A 209 -9.92 -10.92 19.56
C GLN A 209 -10.82 -10.24 20.61
N SER A 210 -10.31 -9.79 21.75
CA SER A 210 -11.13 -9.09 22.75
C SER A 210 -11.42 -7.64 22.33
N GLN A 211 -10.48 -6.99 21.65
CA GLN A 211 -10.58 -5.62 21.17
C GLN A 211 -11.01 -5.50 19.70
N ASN A 212 -11.21 -6.63 19.00
CA ASN A 212 -11.45 -6.68 17.56
C ASN A 212 -10.36 -5.93 16.77
N LEU A 213 -9.10 -6.22 17.08
CA LEU A 213 -7.94 -5.49 16.60
C LEU A 213 -6.94 -6.42 15.89
N ILE A 214 -6.39 -5.94 14.79
CA ILE A 214 -5.30 -6.54 14.02
C ILE A 214 -4.16 -5.54 14.03
N GLN A 215 -2.97 -5.96 14.45
CA GLN A 215 -1.78 -5.11 14.41
C GLN A 215 -0.86 -5.58 13.28
N LEU A 216 -0.44 -4.67 12.41
CA LEU A 216 0.47 -4.94 11.29
C LEU A 216 1.78 -4.17 11.39
N GLN A 217 2.88 -4.82 11.02
CA GLN A 217 4.12 -4.13 10.64
C GLN A 217 4.00 -3.67 9.19
N LEU A 218 4.07 -2.35 8.95
CA LEU A 218 3.82 -1.79 7.63
C LEU A 218 4.87 -2.27 6.61
N ARG A 219 4.37 -2.62 5.43
CA ARG A 219 5.13 -2.93 4.22
C ARG A 219 4.36 -2.30 3.05
N PRO A 220 4.49 -0.98 2.85
CA PRO A 220 3.67 -0.26 1.91
C PRO A 220 3.95 -0.70 0.47
N PHE A 221 2.96 -0.48 -0.40
CA PHE A 221 3.05 -0.79 -1.82
C PHE A 221 3.32 -2.29 -2.06
N HIS A 222 4.50 -2.64 -2.57
CA HIS A 222 4.94 -4.02 -2.79
C HIS A 222 6.31 -4.29 -2.14
N ARG A 223 6.66 -3.54 -1.08
CA ARG A 223 7.93 -3.73 -0.37
C ARG A 223 7.91 -5.01 0.45
N HIS A 224 9.04 -5.73 0.45
CA HIS A 224 9.24 -6.95 1.26
C HIS A 224 10.12 -6.71 2.49
N ASP A 225 10.81 -5.57 2.55
CA ASP A 225 11.79 -5.21 3.57
C ASP A 225 11.50 -3.81 4.15
N GLY A 226 12.32 -3.40 5.12
CA GLY A 226 12.20 -2.10 5.80
C GLY A 226 11.31 -2.12 7.03
N GLU A 227 11.43 -1.09 7.87
CA GLU A 227 10.63 -0.92 9.09
C GLU A 227 9.84 0.39 8.98
N PHE A 228 8.64 0.33 8.39
CA PHE A 228 7.74 1.47 8.16
C PHE A 228 6.80 1.73 9.35
N GLY A 229 7.10 1.14 10.50
CA GLY A 229 6.29 1.27 11.71
C GLY A 229 5.23 0.19 11.84
N THR A 230 4.37 0.38 12.84
CA THR A 230 3.26 -0.51 13.16
C THR A 230 1.96 0.28 13.17
N LEU A 231 0.90 -0.27 12.60
CA LEU A 231 -0.44 0.32 12.66
C LEU A 231 -1.47 -0.70 13.14
N ASP A 232 -2.40 -0.20 13.92
CA ASP A 232 -3.55 -0.89 14.47
C ASP A 232 -4.74 -0.71 13.52
N ALA A 233 -5.37 -1.82 13.15
CA ALA A 233 -6.57 -1.86 12.34
C ALA A 233 -7.69 -2.55 13.12
N TYR A 234 -8.84 -1.89 13.22
CA TYR A 234 -10.01 -2.41 13.91
C TYR A 234 -10.94 -3.11 12.94
N VAL A 235 -11.65 -4.13 13.40
CA VAL A 235 -12.62 -4.89 12.61
C VAL A 235 -13.97 -4.96 13.32
N ASN A 236 -15.02 -5.28 12.59
CA ASN A 236 -16.37 -5.42 13.12
C ASN A 236 -17.11 -6.58 12.44
N ASP A 237 -18.39 -6.78 12.78
CA ASP A 237 -19.19 -7.88 12.25
C ASP A 237 -19.41 -7.81 10.72
N GLY A 238 -19.25 -6.62 10.12
CA GLY A 238 -19.33 -6.38 8.69
C GLY A 238 -18.02 -6.60 7.92
N THR A 239 -16.89 -6.79 8.61
CA THR A 239 -15.60 -7.03 7.95
C THR A 239 -15.60 -8.37 7.20
N ASN A 240 -15.22 -8.36 5.93
CA ASN A 240 -15.04 -9.56 5.12
C ASN A 240 -13.57 -10.00 5.11
N TYR A 241 -13.33 -11.30 5.06
CA TYR A 241 -11.99 -11.87 5.07
C TYR A 241 -11.83 -12.87 3.94
N GLU A 242 -10.65 -12.91 3.34
CA GLU A 242 -10.17 -13.99 2.49
C GLU A 242 -8.81 -14.47 3.02
N ILE A 243 -8.79 -15.64 3.64
CA ILE A 243 -7.61 -16.20 4.29
C ILE A 243 -7.26 -17.50 3.58
N ASP A 244 -6.09 -17.54 2.94
CA ASP A 244 -5.60 -18.70 2.20
C ASP A 244 -6.61 -19.33 1.21
N GLY A 245 -7.35 -18.51 0.46
CA GLY A 245 -8.38 -19.04 -0.46
C GLY A 245 -9.79 -19.09 0.11
N VAL A 246 -9.96 -18.98 1.42
CA VAL A 246 -11.26 -19.22 2.08
C VAL A 246 -11.87 -17.93 2.58
N ALA A 247 -13.15 -17.71 2.24
CA ALA A 247 -13.91 -16.54 2.65
C ALA A 247 -14.50 -16.69 4.07
N TYR A 248 -14.38 -15.64 4.89
CA TYR A 248 -15.00 -15.52 6.23
C TYR A 248 -15.60 -14.12 6.42
N SER A 249 -16.32 -13.90 7.53
CA SER A 249 -16.80 -12.56 7.91
C SER A 249 -16.83 -12.36 9.42
N GLY A 250 -16.72 -11.10 9.85
CA GLY A 250 -16.82 -10.69 11.24
C GLY A 250 -15.93 -11.52 12.16
N ARG A 251 -16.49 -11.92 13.30
CA ARG A 251 -15.75 -12.67 14.33
C ARG A 251 -15.09 -13.95 13.83
N SER A 252 -15.73 -14.70 12.92
CA SER A 252 -15.14 -15.96 12.44
C SER A 252 -13.85 -15.72 11.66
N GLY A 253 -13.80 -14.65 10.85
CA GLY A 253 -12.61 -14.27 10.12
C GLY A 253 -11.47 -13.83 11.03
N LEU A 254 -11.77 -13.04 12.06
CA LEU A 254 -10.78 -12.65 13.07
C LEU A 254 -10.21 -13.87 13.83
N THR A 255 -11.05 -14.84 14.18
CA THR A 255 -10.61 -16.09 14.83
C THR A 255 -9.70 -16.90 13.92
N GLN A 256 -10.00 -17.00 12.62
CA GLN A 256 -9.13 -17.70 11.66
C GLN A 256 -7.81 -16.95 11.43
N LEU A 257 -7.86 -15.62 11.38
CA LEU A 257 -6.68 -14.79 11.26
C LEU A 257 -5.75 -14.95 12.47
N ALA A 258 -6.30 -15.11 13.67
CA ALA A 258 -5.51 -15.36 14.89
C ALA A 258 -4.76 -16.71 14.88
N LEU A 259 -5.09 -17.63 13.97
CA LEU A 259 -4.38 -18.90 13.78
C LEU A 259 -3.22 -18.79 12.78
N GLN A 260 -3.17 -17.70 12.00
CA GLN A 260 -2.10 -17.47 11.04
C GLN A 260 -0.78 -17.24 11.78
N PRO A 261 0.35 -17.71 11.21
CA PRO A 261 1.66 -17.34 11.72
C PRO A 261 1.80 -15.82 11.87
N LEU A 262 2.41 -15.38 12.96
CA LEU A 262 2.96 -14.03 12.98
C LEU A 262 3.92 -13.92 11.81
N THR A 263 3.98 -12.75 11.19
CA THR A 263 4.63 -12.44 9.92
C THR A 263 3.92 -12.91 8.65
N SER A 264 2.73 -13.52 8.73
CA SER A 264 1.90 -13.73 7.53
C SER A 264 1.59 -12.39 6.84
N TRP A 265 1.64 -12.36 5.52
CA TRP A 265 1.28 -11.20 4.72
C TRP A 265 -0.21 -10.89 4.86
N ILE A 266 -0.53 -9.62 5.10
CA ILE A 266 -1.90 -9.11 5.22
C ILE A 266 -2.07 -7.84 4.37
N VAL A 267 -3.22 -7.72 3.71
CA VAL A 267 -3.71 -6.47 3.12
C VAL A 267 -5.10 -6.19 3.69
N LEU A 268 -5.33 -4.99 4.20
CA LEU A 268 -6.65 -4.54 4.64
C LEU A 268 -7.08 -3.34 3.81
N PHE A 269 -8.38 -3.28 3.53
CA PHE A 269 -9.06 -2.11 3.01
C PHE A 269 -10.08 -1.63 4.03
N GLY A 270 -10.27 -0.32 4.13
CA GLY A 270 -11.18 0.26 5.12
C GLY A 270 -11.19 1.77 5.10
N GLU A 271 -11.71 2.37 6.16
CA GLU A 271 -11.80 3.82 6.29
C GLU A 271 -11.29 4.26 7.66
N ILE A 272 -10.87 5.52 7.77
CA ILE A 272 -10.56 6.12 9.06
C ILE A 272 -11.86 6.66 9.65
N ASN A 273 -12.20 6.20 10.85
CA ASN A 273 -13.24 6.82 11.63
C ASN A 273 -12.75 8.18 12.13
N THR A 274 -13.19 9.27 11.50
CA THR A 274 -12.73 10.64 11.81
C THR A 274 -13.08 11.10 13.22
N THR A 275 -14.03 10.46 13.90
CA THR A 275 -14.35 10.74 15.31
C THR A 275 -13.34 10.11 16.28
N THR A 276 -12.87 8.88 15.99
CA THR A 276 -11.96 8.14 16.88
C THR A 276 -10.50 8.15 16.41
N GLY A 277 -10.24 8.53 15.16
CA GLY A 277 -8.93 8.44 14.51
C GLY A 277 -8.51 6.99 14.16
N GLN A 278 -9.41 6.02 14.31
CA GLN A 278 -9.10 4.60 14.12
C GLN A 278 -9.33 4.17 12.68
N PHE A 279 -8.40 3.40 12.11
CA PHE A 279 -8.62 2.71 10.84
C PHE A 279 -9.50 1.47 11.07
N VAL A 280 -10.65 1.42 10.43
CA VAL A 280 -11.63 0.33 10.52
C VAL A 280 -11.68 -0.41 9.19
N ALA A 281 -11.24 -1.66 9.19
CA ALA A 281 -11.18 -2.49 8.00
C ALA A 281 -12.56 -3.07 7.63
N SER A 282 -12.92 -2.93 6.36
CA SER A 282 -14.09 -3.56 5.73
C SER A 282 -13.72 -4.86 5.01
N GLU A 283 -12.47 -5.00 4.56
CA GLU A 283 -11.97 -6.18 3.86
C GLU A 283 -10.55 -6.53 4.30
N VAL A 284 -10.26 -7.83 4.45
CA VAL A 284 -8.97 -8.36 4.89
C VAL A 284 -8.55 -9.54 4.02
N TYR A 285 -7.40 -9.44 3.39
CA TYR A 285 -6.74 -10.55 2.70
C TYR A 285 -5.54 -11.02 3.52
N ALA A 286 -5.38 -12.33 3.66
CA ALA A 286 -4.30 -12.92 4.47
C ALA A 286 -3.65 -14.13 3.80
N GLY A 287 -2.35 -14.30 4.07
CA GLY A 287 -1.56 -15.46 3.66
C GLY A 287 -1.44 -15.55 2.14
N SER A 288 -1.78 -16.70 1.56
CA SER A 288 -1.73 -16.94 0.11
C SER A 288 -2.78 -16.16 -0.68
N SER A 289 -3.70 -15.47 0.01
CA SER A 289 -4.65 -14.54 -0.63
C SER A 289 -4.05 -13.15 -0.89
N VAL A 290 -2.86 -12.84 -0.39
CA VAL A 290 -2.23 -11.53 -0.61
C VAL A 290 -1.41 -11.52 -1.90
N PRO A 291 -1.67 -10.59 -2.85
CA PRO A 291 -0.88 -10.43 -4.06
C PRO A 291 0.62 -10.25 -3.80
N GLY A 292 1.46 -11.07 -4.42
CA GLY A 292 2.91 -11.02 -4.31
C GLY A 292 3.48 -11.63 -3.01
N SER A 293 2.66 -12.20 -2.12
CA SER A 293 3.16 -12.73 -0.84
C SER A 293 3.97 -14.02 -1.01
N SER A 294 3.39 -15.01 -1.69
CA SER A 294 3.98 -16.34 -1.92
C SER A 294 3.87 -16.80 -3.37
N GLN A 295 3.20 -16.02 -4.21
CA GLN A 295 2.97 -16.28 -5.63
C GLN A 295 3.09 -14.98 -6.40
N ASP A 296 3.43 -15.09 -7.68
CA ASP A 296 3.37 -13.94 -8.58
C ASP A 296 1.90 -13.49 -8.68
N ALA A 297 1.70 -12.19 -8.85
CA ALA A 297 0.39 -11.60 -8.95
C ALA A 297 0.25 -10.73 -10.18
N VAL A 298 -0.94 -10.75 -10.77
CA VAL A 298 -1.36 -9.86 -11.86
C VAL A 298 -2.65 -9.17 -11.44
N THR A 299 -2.64 -7.85 -11.36
CA THR A 299 -3.84 -7.03 -11.18
C THR A 299 -4.14 -6.33 -12.50
N GLY A 300 -5.32 -6.54 -13.07
CA GLY A 300 -5.63 -6.01 -14.40
C GLY A 300 -7.04 -6.31 -14.89
N VAL A 301 -7.28 -6.06 -16.17
CA VAL A 301 -8.57 -6.26 -16.83
C VAL A 301 -8.47 -7.31 -17.93
N VAL A 302 -9.45 -8.19 -18.02
CA VAL A 302 -9.56 -9.14 -19.14
C VAL A 302 -9.92 -8.39 -20.43
N THR A 303 -9.03 -8.37 -21.41
CA THR A 303 -9.25 -7.72 -22.72
C THR A 303 -9.66 -8.71 -23.80
N ALA A 304 -9.28 -9.99 -23.66
CA ALA A 304 -9.74 -11.05 -24.56
C ALA A 304 -9.86 -12.39 -23.81
N ARG A 305 -10.68 -13.30 -24.36
CA ARG A 305 -10.85 -14.66 -23.84
C ARG A 305 -11.02 -15.65 -24.99
N SER A 306 -10.32 -16.78 -24.91
CA SER A 306 -10.47 -17.93 -25.80
C SER A 306 -10.47 -19.22 -24.99
N GLY A 307 -11.66 -19.78 -24.72
CA GLY A 307 -11.79 -20.92 -23.81
C GLY A 307 -11.35 -20.54 -22.39
N ASP A 308 -10.34 -21.23 -21.87
CA ASP A 308 -9.76 -20.99 -20.54
C ASP A 308 -8.48 -20.14 -20.56
N GLN A 309 -8.13 -19.60 -21.73
CA GLN A 309 -7.06 -18.63 -21.90
C GLN A 309 -7.64 -17.21 -21.88
N LEU A 310 -7.10 -16.36 -21.01
CA LEU A 310 -7.39 -14.93 -20.96
C LEU A 310 -6.20 -14.13 -21.51
N THR A 311 -6.48 -13.02 -22.16
CA THR A 311 -5.53 -11.91 -22.28
C THR A 311 -5.93 -10.88 -21.24
N VAL A 312 -5.01 -10.56 -20.33
CA VAL A 312 -5.22 -9.59 -19.26
C VAL A 312 -4.27 -8.42 -19.47
N ARG A 313 -4.81 -7.21 -19.59
CA ARG A 313 -4.01 -5.99 -19.51
C ARG A 313 -3.69 -5.73 -18.05
N ALA A 314 -2.47 -6.03 -17.65
CA ALA A 314 -2.04 -5.87 -16.27
C ALA A 314 -1.70 -4.41 -15.98
N ARG A 315 -2.35 -3.82 -14.97
CA ARG A 315 -1.94 -2.53 -14.41
C ARG A 315 -0.66 -2.70 -13.59
N ALA A 316 -0.62 -3.75 -12.77
CA ALA A 316 0.55 -4.18 -12.03
C ALA A 316 0.77 -5.68 -12.14
N ILE A 317 2.04 -6.05 -12.25
CA ILE A 317 2.54 -7.40 -12.09
C ILE A 317 3.55 -7.37 -10.95
N VAL A 318 3.29 -8.16 -9.92
CA VAL A 318 4.14 -8.26 -8.74
C VAL A 318 4.75 -9.65 -8.74
N ARG A 319 6.08 -9.72 -8.81
CA ARG A 319 6.79 -11.00 -8.71
C ARG A 319 7.15 -11.30 -7.26
N THR A 320 7.31 -12.57 -6.92
CA THR A 320 7.71 -12.98 -5.57
C THR A 320 9.10 -12.48 -5.14
N ASP A 321 9.94 -12.06 -6.10
CA ASP A 321 11.24 -11.44 -5.82
C ASP A 321 11.14 -9.94 -5.50
N GLY A 322 9.92 -9.38 -5.50
CA GLY A 322 9.65 -7.96 -5.26
C GLY A 322 9.74 -7.09 -6.51
N SER A 323 10.04 -7.65 -7.70
CA SER A 323 10.03 -6.89 -8.94
C SER A 323 8.61 -6.52 -9.38
N LEU A 324 8.51 -5.34 -10.00
CA LEU A 324 7.26 -4.75 -10.48
C LEU A 324 7.34 -4.47 -11.97
N ILE A 325 6.29 -4.83 -12.69
CA ILE A 325 6.10 -4.50 -14.11
C ILE A 325 4.71 -3.87 -14.24
N PHE A 326 4.62 -2.75 -14.94
CA PHE A 326 3.37 -2.02 -15.15
C PHE A 326 2.91 -2.11 -16.60
N ASN A 327 1.59 -2.01 -16.81
CA ASN A 327 0.93 -1.89 -18.13
C ASN A 327 1.44 -2.85 -19.21
N LYS A 328 1.39 -4.14 -18.90
CA LYS A 328 1.80 -5.20 -19.82
C LYS A 328 0.70 -6.22 -20.01
N ASP A 329 0.48 -6.64 -21.25
CA ASP A 329 -0.46 -7.73 -21.52
C ASP A 329 0.15 -9.06 -21.06
N VAL A 330 -0.65 -9.84 -20.33
CA VAL A 330 -0.30 -11.17 -19.81
C VAL A 330 -1.29 -12.18 -20.36
N THR A 331 -0.76 -13.27 -20.90
CA THR A 331 -1.59 -14.43 -21.25
C THR A 331 -1.79 -15.30 -20.03
N VAL A 332 -3.02 -15.47 -19.58
CA VAL A 332 -3.34 -16.20 -18.34
C VAL A 332 -4.07 -17.49 -18.70
N MET A 333 -3.55 -18.61 -18.22
CA MET A 333 -4.18 -19.92 -18.33
C MET A 333 -4.92 -20.21 -17.02
N LEU A 334 -6.22 -20.50 -17.15
CA LEU A 334 -7.06 -21.00 -16.06
C LEU A 334 -7.14 -22.53 -16.17
N ASP A 335 -6.88 -23.22 -15.07
CA ASP A 335 -7.10 -24.65 -14.94
C ASP A 335 -8.43 -24.93 -14.24
N ALA A 336 -8.94 -26.16 -14.36
CA ALA A 336 -10.17 -26.57 -13.67
C ALA A 336 -10.08 -26.42 -12.13
N ASP A 337 -8.86 -26.46 -11.58
CA ASP A 337 -8.57 -26.30 -10.16
C ASP A 337 -8.28 -24.84 -9.76
N THR A 338 -8.29 -23.88 -10.70
CA THR A 338 -8.12 -22.47 -10.39
C THR A 338 -9.26 -22.02 -9.47
N THR A 339 -8.91 -21.59 -8.27
CA THR A 339 -9.89 -21.12 -7.29
C THR A 339 -10.40 -19.74 -7.70
N VAL A 340 -11.73 -19.58 -7.79
CA VAL A 340 -12.34 -18.29 -8.13
C VAL A 340 -13.11 -17.73 -6.94
N THR A 341 -12.79 -16.50 -6.57
CA THR A 341 -13.49 -15.73 -5.53
C THR A 341 -14.03 -14.42 -6.11
N ARG A 342 -14.98 -13.80 -5.40
CA ARG A 342 -15.57 -12.51 -5.78
C ARG A 342 -15.38 -11.53 -4.63
N GLN A 343 -14.86 -10.35 -4.93
CA GLN A 343 -14.71 -9.28 -3.96
C GLN A 343 -16.06 -8.97 -3.32
N LEU A 344 -16.08 -8.80 -1.99
CA LEU A 344 -17.28 -8.53 -1.19
C LEU A 344 -18.41 -9.58 -1.31
N SER A 345 -18.13 -10.78 -1.81
CA SER A 345 -19.14 -11.83 -1.97
C SER A 345 -18.65 -13.20 -1.52
N LYS A 346 -19.55 -13.97 -0.91
CA LYS A 346 -19.31 -15.37 -0.49
C LYS A 346 -19.90 -16.38 -1.48
N ASN A 347 -20.52 -15.90 -2.55
CA ASN A 347 -21.11 -16.77 -3.54
C ASN A 347 -20.00 -17.56 -4.25
N SER A 348 -20.24 -18.84 -4.47
CA SER A 348 -19.33 -19.66 -5.26
C SER A 348 -19.18 -19.07 -6.66
N ALA A 349 -17.95 -19.06 -7.15
CA ALA A 349 -17.63 -18.67 -8.52
C ALA A 349 -16.78 -19.76 -9.17
N THR A 350 -16.81 -19.80 -10.49
CA THR A 350 -16.01 -20.72 -11.31
C THR A 350 -15.26 -19.93 -12.39
N ILE A 351 -14.29 -20.58 -13.05
CA ILE A 351 -13.55 -19.96 -14.15
C ILE A 351 -14.46 -19.51 -15.31
N GLY A 352 -15.65 -20.10 -15.44
CA GLY A 352 -16.65 -19.74 -16.44
C GLY A 352 -17.36 -18.40 -16.15
N ASP A 353 -17.28 -17.89 -14.93
CA ASP A 353 -17.89 -16.61 -14.56
C ASP A 353 -17.06 -15.40 -14.99
N ILE A 354 -15.78 -15.60 -15.31
CA ILE A 354 -14.87 -14.53 -15.69
C ILE A 354 -15.15 -14.13 -17.15
N SER A 355 -15.49 -12.87 -17.37
CA SER A 355 -15.81 -12.35 -18.71
C SER A 355 -14.80 -11.29 -19.17
N VAL A 356 -14.81 -10.98 -20.47
CA VAL A 356 -14.09 -9.79 -20.99
C VAL A 356 -14.65 -8.54 -20.30
N GLY A 357 -13.76 -7.63 -19.93
CA GLY A 357 -14.06 -6.45 -19.12
C GLY A 357 -13.96 -6.68 -17.61
N GLN A 358 -13.84 -7.93 -17.14
CA GLN A 358 -13.71 -8.20 -15.71
C GLN A 358 -12.34 -7.75 -15.19
N ARG A 359 -12.31 -6.92 -14.14
CA ARG A 359 -11.11 -6.68 -13.34
C ARG A 359 -10.79 -7.90 -12.47
N LEU A 360 -9.52 -8.31 -12.46
CA LEU A 360 -9.04 -9.46 -11.72
C LEU A 360 -7.81 -9.12 -10.88
N ASP A 361 -7.73 -9.75 -9.71
CA ASP A 361 -6.49 -10.04 -8.98
C ASP A 361 -6.18 -11.53 -9.16
N LEU A 362 -5.15 -11.84 -9.94
CA LEU A 362 -4.72 -13.20 -10.26
C LEU A 362 -3.47 -13.56 -9.46
N LEU A 363 -3.40 -14.80 -8.98
CA LEU A 363 -2.21 -15.36 -8.33
C LEU A 363 -1.79 -16.65 -9.01
N GLY A 364 -0.48 -16.86 -9.10
CA GLY A 364 0.06 -18.05 -9.75
C GLY A 364 1.56 -17.94 -10.02
N THR A 365 2.00 -18.54 -11.12
CA THR A 365 3.39 -18.49 -11.56
C THR A 365 3.47 -17.84 -12.93
N ILE A 366 4.34 -16.83 -13.08
CA ILE A 366 4.56 -16.15 -14.35
C ILE A 366 5.87 -16.63 -14.98
N THR A 367 5.80 -17.05 -16.22
CA THR A 367 6.97 -17.29 -17.07
C THR A 367 7.14 -16.13 -18.06
N ASP A 368 8.40 -15.77 -18.32
CA ASP A 368 8.77 -14.80 -19.34
C ASP A 368 9.52 -15.56 -20.44
N SER A 369 9.04 -15.45 -21.68
CA SER A 369 9.70 -15.99 -22.87
C SER A 369 9.88 -14.86 -23.88
N ASP A 370 11.10 -14.33 -23.97
CA ASP A 370 11.48 -13.23 -24.85
C ASP A 370 10.59 -11.98 -24.70
N GLY A 371 10.17 -11.66 -23.47
CA GLY A 371 9.33 -10.52 -23.15
C GLY A 371 7.82 -10.81 -23.21
N ALA A 372 7.40 -11.98 -23.69
CA ALA A 372 6.01 -12.40 -23.61
C ALA A 372 5.75 -13.06 -22.24
N LEU A 373 4.80 -12.49 -21.49
CA LEU A 373 4.43 -12.99 -20.16
C LEU A 373 3.26 -13.95 -20.24
N THR A 374 3.43 -15.14 -19.65
CA THR A 374 2.35 -16.09 -19.46
C THR A 374 2.21 -16.47 -18.00
N MET A 375 0.98 -16.63 -17.52
CA MET A 375 0.67 -17.00 -16.14
C MET A 375 -0.13 -18.30 -16.10
N ALA A 376 0.31 -19.25 -15.27
CA ALA A 376 -0.54 -20.36 -14.82
C ALA A 376 -1.23 -19.92 -13.52
N ALA A 377 -2.53 -19.62 -13.57
CA ALA A 377 -3.25 -19.06 -12.45
C ALA A 377 -3.77 -20.16 -11.50
N THR A 378 -3.37 -20.10 -10.24
CA THR A 378 -3.93 -20.94 -9.17
C THR A 378 -5.15 -20.30 -8.53
N LYS A 379 -5.26 -18.96 -8.64
CA LYS A 379 -6.38 -18.19 -8.11
C LYS A 379 -6.75 -17.03 -9.02
N ALA A 380 -8.04 -16.76 -9.14
CA ALA A 380 -8.59 -15.57 -9.74
C ALA A 380 -9.63 -14.93 -8.81
N ARG A 381 -9.33 -13.73 -8.29
CA ARG A 381 -10.31 -12.93 -7.56
C ARG A 381 -10.96 -11.94 -8.51
N MET A 382 -12.27 -12.07 -8.70
CA MET A 382 -13.08 -11.12 -9.45
C MET A 382 -13.29 -9.86 -8.60
N MET A 383 -12.73 -8.75 -9.06
CA MET A 383 -12.84 -7.44 -8.41
C MET A 383 -14.05 -6.68 -8.93
N LEU A 384 -14.50 -5.66 -8.19
CA LEU A 384 -15.41 -4.68 -8.79
C LEU A 384 -14.74 -4.03 -10.00
N THR A 385 -15.50 -3.87 -11.09
CA THR A 385 -15.04 -3.21 -12.31
C THR A 385 -15.72 -1.85 -12.42
N LEU A 386 -14.94 -0.79 -12.54
CA LEU A 386 -15.42 0.57 -12.70
C LEU A 386 -15.61 0.88 -14.19
N LEU A 387 -16.80 1.39 -14.52
CA LEU A 387 -17.19 1.81 -15.86
C LEU A 387 -17.56 3.29 -15.80
N SER A 388 -17.07 4.07 -16.76
CA SER A 388 -17.49 5.47 -16.93
C SER A 388 -17.98 5.72 -18.35
N GLY A 389 -19.04 6.50 -18.47
CA GLY A 389 -19.66 6.79 -19.76
C GLY A 389 -20.98 7.51 -19.60
N ASN A 390 -21.60 7.85 -20.73
CA ASN A 390 -22.86 8.57 -20.74
C ASN A 390 -24.04 7.60 -20.79
N ALA A 391 -24.97 7.71 -19.84
CA ALA A 391 -26.21 6.96 -19.88
C ALA A 391 -27.02 7.36 -21.13
N VAL A 392 -27.34 6.40 -21.99
CA VAL A 392 -28.13 6.58 -23.21
C VAL A 392 -29.61 6.36 -22.92
N SER A 393 -29.92 5.29 -22.19
CA SER A 393 -31.28 4.98 -21.74
C SER A 393 -31.25 4.13 -20.48
N MET A 394 -32.25 4.31 -19.62
CA MET A 394 -32.49 3.47 -18.46
C MET A 394 -33.93 2.95 -18.55
N ASN A 395 -34.07 1.64 -18.74
CA ASN A 395 -35.33 0.93 -18.70
C ASN A 395 -35.39 0.09 -17.42
N ASP A 396 -36.53 -0.51 -17.09
CA ASP A 396 -36.67 -1.40 -15.93
C ASP A 396 -35.66 -2.56 -15.99
N GLY A 397 -34.57 -2.44 -15.23
CA GLY A 397 -33.50 -3.43 -15.12
C GLY A 397 -32.41 -3.39 -16.20
N GLU A 398 -32.44 -2.42 -17.13
CA GLU A 398 -31.44 -2.28 -18.19
C GLU A 398 -30.91 -0.84 -18.26
N LEU A 399 -29.58 -0.70 -18.12
CA LEU A 399 -28.87 0.55 -18.34
C LEU A 399 -28.03 0.42 -19.61
N VAL A 400 -28.35 1.23 -20.61
CA VAL A 400 -27.53 1.37 -21.82
C VAL A 400 -26.59 2.54 -21.61
N VAL A 401 -25.28 2.28 -21.68
CA VAL A 401 -24.24 3.29 -21.52
C VAL A 401 -23.46 3.40 -22.82
N ASN A 402 -23.23 4.63 -23.27
CA ASN A 402 -22.16 4.92 -24.22
C ASN A 402 -20.86 4.93 -23.42
N LEU A 403 -20.24 3.75 -23.32
CA LEU A 403 -19.05 3.51 -22.52
C LEU A 403 -17.88 4.32 -23.07
N GLN A 404 -17.19 5.04 -22.19
CA GLN A 404 -16.02 5.85 -22.53
C GLN A 404 -14.76 5.20 -21.98
N HIS A 405 -14.82 4.75 -20.71
CA HIS A 405 -13.71 4.06 -20.08
C HIS A 405 -14.14 2.83 -19.28
N LEU A 406 -13.21 1.89 -19.17
CA LEU A 406 -13.28 0.77 -18.25
C LEU A 406 -11.95 0.72 -17.51
N GLU A 407 -12.00 0.87 -16.18
CA GLU A 407 -10.80 0.97 -15.33
C GLU A 407 -9.79 2.03 -15.81
N GLY A 408 -10.29 3.17 -16.30
CA GLY A 408 -9.48 4.28 -16.81
C GLY A 408 -8.95 4.09 -18.24
N MET A 409 -9.08 2.89 -18.83
CA MET A 409 -8.70 2.63 -20.21
C MET A 409 -9.81 3.06 -21.19
N TRP A 410 -9.45 3.70 -22.31
CA TRP A 410 -10.42 4.00 -23.36
C TRP A 410 -10.87 2.73 -24.10
N ILE A 411 -12.13 2.71 -24.55
CA ILE A 411 -12.75 1.59 -25.28
C ILE A 411 -13.11 1.96 -26.71
#